data_AF-A0A7C2KRU3-F1
#
_entry.id   AF-A0A7C2KRU3-F1
#
_cell.length_a   1.000
_cell.length_b   1.000
_cell.length_c   1.000
_cell.angle_alpha   90.00
_cell.angle_beta   90.00
_cell.angle_gamma   90.00
#
_symmetry.space_group_name_H-M   'P 1'
#
loop_
_entity.id
_entity.type
_entity.pdbx_description
1 polymer ?
#
loop_
_entity_poly.entity_id
_entity_poly.type
_entity_poly.pdbx_seq_one_letter_code
_entity_poly.pdbx_strand_id
1 'polypeptide(L)'
;MSKTTIPIKTIKLPQSNEGRITVVNITEPYGEFSTTVTSIGVSLEDKDPDWTVHIPVSKIDELIAALQEAKKVHQESDTGYHPHDELAADTGGGGA
;
A
#
# COMPACT_ATOMS: atom_id res chain seq x y z
N MET A 1 -15.30 3.47 -30.19
CA MET A 1 -14.56 2.28 -29.70
C MET A 1 -14.53 2.32 -28.19
N SER A 2 -14.96 1.25 -27.53
CA SER A 2 -15.29 1.22 -26.10
C SER A 2 -14.05 0.89 -25.28
N LYS A 3 -13.62 1.82 -24.42
CA LYS A 3 -12.63 1.55 -23.37
C LYS A 3 -13.19 0.47 -22.44
N THR A 4 -12.57 -0.71 -22.40
CA THR A 4 -12.97 -1.78 -21.47
C THR A 4 -12.14 -1.69 -20.20
N THR A 5 -12.84 -1.58 -19.06
CA THR A 5 -12.23 -1.53 -17.73
C THR A 5 -12.57 -2.81 -16.97
N ILE A 6 -11.54 -3.54 -16.53
CA ILE A 6 -11.64 -4.81 -15.83
C ILE A 6 -11.18 -4.59 -14.38
N PRO A 7 -12.09 -4.62 -13.39
CA PRO A 7 -11.71 -4.45 -12.00
C PRO A 7 -10.90 -5.65 -11.50
N ILE A 8 -9.75 -5.40 -10.88
CA ILE A 8 -8.86 -6.44 -10.36
C ILE A 8 -9.00 -6.57 -8.85
N LYS A 9 -8.92 -5.44 -8.13
CA LYS A 9 -8.96 -5.43 -6.67
C LYS A 9 -9.42 -4.08 -6.14
N THR A 10 -10.17 -4.13 -5.04
CA THR A 10 -10.42 -2.96 -4.20
C THR A 10 -9.93 -3.28 -2.78
N ILE A 11 -9.17 -2.36 -2.20
CA ILE A 11 -8.56 -2.48 -0.88
C ILE A 11 -9.07 -1.31 -0.05
N LYS A 12 -9.75 -1.58 1.07
CA LYS A 12 -10.19 -0.53 2.00
C LYS A 12 -8.99 -0.01 2.79
N LEU A 13 -8.92 1.30 2.97
CA LEU A 13 -7.91 1.93 3.81
C LEU A 13 -8.27 1.71 5.28
N PRO A 14 -7.35 1.26 6.14
CA PRO A 14 -7.65 0.91 7.53
C PRO A 14 -7.98 2.11 8.42
N GLN A 15 -7.71 3.34 7.97
CA GLN A 15 -7.91 4.59 8.72
C GLN A 15 -8.94 5.53 8.07
N SER A 16 -9.64 5.07 7.03
CA SER A 16 -10.74 5.83 6.42
C SER A 16 -12.00 4.97 6.38
N ASN A 17 -13.14 5.55 6.73
CA ASN A 17 -14.43 4.85 6.66
C ASN A 17 -14.80 4.48 5.21
N GLU A 18 -14.42 5.33 4.26
CA GLU A 18 -14.82 5.21 2.85
C GLU A 18 -13.62 5.10 1.89
N GLY A 19 -12.42 5.38 2.38
CA GLY A 19 -11.22 5.41 1.57
C GLY A 19 -10.86 4.03 1.02
N ARG A 20 -10.55 3.98 -0.27
CA ARG A 20 -10.28 2.75 -1.01
C ARG A 20 -9.20 2.94 -2.06
N ILE A 21 -8.31 1.95 -2.16
CA ILE A 21 -7.39 1.78 -3.28
C ILE A 21 -8.06 0.83 -4.27
N THR A 22 -8.23 1.27 -5.51
CA THR A 22 -8.86 0.48 -6.57
C THR A 22 -7.85 0.23 -7.68
N VAL A 23 -7.68 -1.03 -8.05
CA VAL A 23 -6.80 -1.47 -9.13
C VAL A 23 -7.68 -2.04 -10.24
N VAL A 24 -7.55 -1.47 -11.44
CA VAL A 24 -8.31 -1.87 -12.63
C VAL A 24 -7.36 -2.01 -13.83
N ASN A 25 -7.62 -2.98 -14.70
CA ASN A 25 -6.96 -3.05 -16.00
C ASN A 25 -7.81 -2.35 -17.04
N ILE A 26 -7.16 -1.57 -17.89
CA ILE A 26 -7.81 -0.84 -18.98
C ILE A 26 -7.19 -1.34 -20.28
N THR A 27 -7.99 -2.02 -21.08
CA THR A 27 -7.60 -2.44 -22.43
C THR A 27 -7.93 -1.32 -23.41
N GLU A 28 -7.02 -1.08 -24.35
CA GLU A 28 -7.19 -0.07 -25.40
C GLU A 28 -7.51 1.34 -24.85
N PRO A 29 -6.77 1.85 -23.85
CA PRO A 29 -7.07 3.16 -23.23
C PRO A 29 -7.05 4.33 -24.23
N TYR A 30 -6.29 4.20 -25.32
CA TYR A 30 -6.11 5.22 -26.36
C TYR A 30 -6.51 4.75 -27.77
N GLY A 31 -7.28 3.66 -27.90
CA GLY A 31 -7.77 3.11 -29.18
C GLY A 31 -7.28 1.70 -29.50
N GLU A 32 -7.80 1.12 -30.59
CA GLU A 32 -7.35 -0.17 -31.14
C GLU A 32 -5.81 -0.16 -31.25
N PHE A 33 -5.16 -1.23 -30.78
CA PHE A 33 -3.69 -1.38 -30.68
C PHE A 33 -2.97 -0.64 -29.55
N SER A 34 -3.69 0.11 -28.70
CA SER A 34 -3.05 0.71 -27.52
C SER A 34 -2.70 -0.35 -26.47
N THR A 35 -1.47 -0.29 -25.95
CA THR A 35 -0.99 -1.22 -24.94
C THR A 35 -1.89 -1.18 -23.71
N THR A 36 -2.26 -2.36 -23.20
CA THR A 36 -3.05 -2.46 -21.97
C THR A 36 -2.28 -1.82 -20.81
N VAL A 37 -2.98 -1.05 -19.99
CA VAL A 37 -2.43 -0.40 -18.80
C VAL A 37 -3.20 -0.86 -17.57
N THR A 38 -2.51 -0.99 -16.46
CA THR A 38 -3.12 -1.12 -15.14
C THR A 38 -3.26 0.27 -14.55
N SER A 39 -4.47 0.66 -14.18
CA SER A 39 -4.75 1.90 -13.46
C SER A 39 -4.92 1.61 -11.98
N ILE A 40 -4.21 2.39 -11.15
CA ILE A 40 -4.38 2.40 -9.69
C ILE A 40 -5.00 3.74 -9.32
N GLY A 41 -6.17 3.71 -8.71
CA GLY A 41 -6.86 4.86 -8.15
C GLY A 41 -6.87 4.82 -6.63
N VAL A 42 -6.59 5.94 -5.98
CA VAL A 42 -6.77 6.10 -4.53
C VAL A 42 -7.88 7.12 -4.31
N SER A 43 -8.91 6.72 -3.57
CA SER A 43 -10.00 7.60 -3.16
C SER A 43 -10.03 7.66 -1.64
N LEU A 44 -10.18 8.86 -1.07
CA LEU A 44 -10.32 9.02 0.39
C LEU A 44 -11.77 8.99 0.87
N GLU A 45 -12.73 9.12 -0.05
CA GLU A 45 -14.19 9.16 0.17
C GLU A 45 -14.91 8.21 -0.82
N ASP A 46 -16.23 8.02 -0.71
CA ASP A 46 -17.00 7.16 -1.64
C ASP A 46 -17.27 7.84 -3.01
N LYS A 47 -16.24 8.46 -3.59
CA LYS A 47 -16.30 9.17 -4.87
C LYS A 47 -15.18 8.72 -5.81
N ASP A 48 -15.15 9.31 -7.01
CA ASP A 48 -14.09 9.09 -7.99
C ASP A 48 -12.70 9.24 -7.34
N PRO A 49 -11.73 8.41 -7.73
CA PRO A 49 -10.40 8.44 -7.14
C PRO A 49 -9.77 9.82 -7.26
N ASP A 50 -9.35 10.38 -6.13
CA ASP A 50 -8.68 11.68 -6.06
C ASP A 50 -7.43 11.67 -6.95
N TRP A 51 -6.67 10.58 -6.91
CA TRP A 51 -5.49 10.37 -7.76
C TRP A 51 -5.59 9.05 -8.52
N THR A 52 -5.21 9.09 -9.81
CA THR A 52 -5.09 7.91 -10.67
C THR A 52 -3.74 7.88 -11.38
N VAL A 53 -3.17 6.70 -11.51
CA VAL A 53 -1.90 6.48 -12.23
C VAL A 53 -2.08 5.34 -13.22
N HIS A 54 -1.71 5.59 -14.48
CA HIS A 54 -1.66 4.55 -15.51
C HIS A 54 -0.26 3.93 -15.56
N ILE A 55 -0.18 2.64 -15.30
CA ILE A 55 1.06 1.87 -15.30
C ILE A 55 1.02 0.91 -16.49
N PRO A 56 2.01 0.97 -17.41
CA PRO A 56 2.13 -0.01 -18.47
C PRO A 56 2.30 -1.42 -17.91
N VAL A 57 1.60 -2.41 -18.48
CA VAL A 57 1.70 -3.82 -18.03
C VAL A 57 3.15 -4.33 -18.05
N SER A 58 3.98 -3.85 -18.99
CA SER A 58 5.40 -4.20 -19.09
C SER A 58 6.26 -3.74 -17.90
N LYS A 59 5.75 -2.86 -17.04
CA LYS A 59 6.45 -2.31 -15.88
C LYS A 59 5.87 -2.79 -14.53
N ILE A 60 4.87 -3.67 -14.56
CA ILE A 60 4.19 -4.14 -13.34
C ILE A 60 5.13 -4.93 -12.43
N ASP A 61 5.97 -5.80 -12.97
CA ASP A 61 6.90 -6.59 -12.15
C ASP A 61 7.93 -5.70 -11.41
N GLU A 62 8.44 -4.68 -12.10
CA GLU A 62 9.37 -3.70 -11.52
C GLU A 62 8.68 -2.89 -10.40
N LEU A 63 7.42 -2.48 -10.61
CA LEU A 63 6.63 -1.80 -9.59
C LEU A 63 6.35 -2.70 -8.38
N ILE A 64 6.01 -3.97 -8.61
CA ILE A 64 5.78 -4.94 -7.53
C ILE A 64 7.06 -5.10 -6.69
N ALA A 65 8.22 -5.20 -7.33
CA ALA A 65 9.51 -5.29 -6.63
C ALA A 65 9.76 -4.06 -5.76
N ALA A 66 9.54 -2.85 -6.30
CA ALA A 66 9.69 -1.61 -5.54
C ALA A 66 8.72 -1.51 -4.35
N LEU A 67 7.46 -1.92 -4.52
CA LEU A 67 6.47 -1.94 -3.44
C LEU A 67 6.82 -2.97 -2.35
N GLN A 68 7.37 -4.13 -2.73
CA GLN A 68 7.84 -5.12 -1.77
C GLN A 68 9.05 -4.62 -0.97
N GLU A 69 9.97 -3.90 -1.61
CA GLU A 69 11.10 -3.28 -0.94
C GLU A 69 10.66 -2.18 0.03
N ALA A 70 9.76 -1.30 -0.39
CA ALA A 70 9.18 -0.26 0.47
C ALA A 70 8.52 -0.86 1.72
N LYS A 71 7.83 -2.01 1.58
CA LYS A 71 7.26 -2.73 2.72
C LYS A 71 8.33 -3.17 3.72
N LYS A 72 9.48 -3.68 3.26
CA LYS A 72 10.57 -4.14 4.14
C LYS A 72 11.12 -3.01 5.01
N VAL A 73 11.33 -1.83 4.41
CA VAL A 73 11.82 -0.63 5.13
C VAL A 73 10.91 -0.26 6.30
N HIS A 74 9.58 -0.42 6.16
CA HIS A 74 8.63 -0.09 7.23
C HIS A 74 8.47 -1.22 8.27
N GLN A 75 8.85 -2.46 7.95
CA GLN A 75 8.84 -3.56 8.91
C GLN A 75 10.06 -3.54 9.85
N GLU A 76 11.19 -3.00 9.40
CA GLU A 76 12.39 -2.86 10.23
C GLU A 76 12.25 -1.76 11.30
N SER A 77 11.36 -0.77 11.11
CA SER A 77 11.11 0.29 12.10
C SER A 77 10.16 -0.08 13.25
N ASP A 78 9.44 -1.21 13.16
CA ASP A 78 8.45 -1.63 14.17
C ASP A 78 8.99 -2.69 15.17
N THR A 79 10.23 -3.16 14.97
CA THR A 79 10.87 -4.16 15.87
C THR A 79 11.88 -3.57 16.85
N GLY A 80 11.77 -2.27 17.12
CA GLY A 80 12.49 -1.58 18.20
C GLY A 80 11.95 -1.95 19.59
N TYR A 81 12.07 -3.21 19.98
CA TYR A 81 12.01 -3.61 21.39
C TYR A 81 13.12 -2.87 22.14
N HIS A 82 12.76 -1.81 22.86
CA HIS A 82 13.55 -1.34 23.99
C HIS A 82 13.08 -2.17 25.19
N PRO A 83 13.83 -3.19 25.65
CA PRO A 83 13.70 -3.60 27.02
C PRO A 83 14.04 -2.34 27.83
N HIS A 84 13.06 -1.75 28.50
CA HIS A 84 13.38 -0.85 29.59
C HIS A 84 14.24 -1.66 30.54
N ASP A 85 15.51 -1.25 30.66
CA ASP A 85 16.47 -1.78 31.60
C ASP A 85 15.74 -2.11 32.89
N GLU A 86 15.63 -3.42 33.12
CA GLU A 86 15.34 -4.04 34.38
C GLU A 86 16.15 -3.30 35.45
N LEU A 87 15.48 -2.41 36.19
CA LEU A 87 16.03 -1.76 37.36
C LEU A 87 16.42 -2.90 38.31
N ALA A 88 17.70 -3.27 38.27
CA ALA A 88 18.36 -3.99 39.33
C ALA A 88 18.34 -3.07 40.56
N ALA A 89 17.21 -3.03 41.26
CA ALA A 89 17.14 -2.56 42.63
C ALA A 89 17.69 -3.69 43.52
N ASP A 90 18.99 -3.93 43.40
CA ASP A 90 19.78 -4.44 44.51
C ASP A 90 19.98 -3.29 45.49
N THR A 91 19.14 -3.23 46.51
CA THR A 91 19.53 -2.53 47.73
C THR A 91 18.85 -3.22 48.91
N GLY A 92 19.62 -4.09 49.57
CA GLY A 92 19.32 -4.57 50.90
C GLY A 92 19.44 -3.49 51.98
N GLY A 93 18.84 -3.80 53.14
CA GLY A 93 18.90 -3.03 54.39
C GLY A 93 17.49 -2.91 54.99
N GLY A 94 17.06 -3.78 55.91
CA GLY A 94 17.42 -3.76 57.33
C GLY A 94 16.38 -2.91 58.08
N GLY A 95 15.71 -3.32 59.15
CA GLY A 95 15.74 -4.49 60.01
C GLY A 95 14.65 -4.32 61.10
N ALA A 96 14.61 -5.30 62.02
CA ALA A 96 13.92 -5.34 63.30
C ALA A 96 12.38 -5.21 63.31
#